data_AF-A0A5Q4SJ15-F1
#
_entry.id   AF-A0A5Q4SJ15-F1
#
_cell.length_a   1.000
_cell.length_b   1.000
_cell.length_c   1.000
_cell.angle_alpha   90.00
_cell.angle_beta   90.00
_cell.angle_gamma   90.00
#
_symmetry.space_group_name_H-M   'P 1'
#
loop_
_entity.id
_entity.type
_entity.pdbx_description
1 polymer ?
#
loop_
_entity_poly.entity_id
_entity_poly.type
_entity_poly.pdbx_seq_one_letter_code
_entity_poly.pdbx_strand_id
1 'polypeptide(L)'
;WGNLACATLAAGLATVAGLRRAVASAPSGARGLLSGTATGAQRLAFLSLAALLAVAVADLSGMSKAETERIWQPFVLWLMPAAALLPGIDRRRWLAAQAAVALLVNHLLWTGW
;
A
#
# COMPACT_ATOMS: atom_id res chain seq x y z
N TRP A 1 -5.73 6.51 16.69
CA TRP A 1 -5.83 5.74 15.43
C TRP A 1 -6.11 6.69 14.27
N GLY A 2 -5.50 6.46 13.11
CA GLY A 2 -5.73 7.20 11.87
C GLY A 2 -6.87 6.62 11.03
N ASN A 3 -7.25 7.31 9.96
CA ASN A 3 -8.25 6.82 9.02
C ASN A 3 -7.66 5.90 7.95
N LEU A 4 -7.56 4.60 8.28
CA LEU A 4 -7.11 3.56 7.36
C LEU A 4 -8.00 3.39 6.11
N ALA A 5 -9.29 3.75 6.19
CA ALA A 5 -10.17 3.72 5.02
C ALA A 5 -9.75 4.79 4.00
N CYS A 6 -9.45 6.01 4.44
CA CYS A 6 -8.87 7.03 3.57
C CYS A 6 -7.48 6.63 3.07
N ALA A 7 -6.66 5.98 3.91
CA ALA A 7 -5.36 5.44 3.51
C ALA A 7 -5.45 4.50 2.31
N THR A 8 -6.38 3.55 2.38
CA THR A 8 -6.55 2.52 1.34
C THR A 8 -7.09 3.11 0.04
N LEU A 9 -8.01 4.08 0.11
CA LEU A 9 -8.50 4.80 -1.05
C LEU A 9 -7.38 5.63 -1.71
N ALA A 10 -6.56 6.31 -0.89
CA ALA A 10 -5.45 7.13 -1.36
C ALA A 10 -4.30 6.29 -1.97
N ALA A 11 -3.91 5.20 -1.30
CA ALA A 11 -2.90 4.27 -1.80
C ALA A 11 -3.38 3.52 -3.06
N GLY A 12 -4.67 3.21 -3.09
CA GLY A 12 -5.37 2.60 -4.20
C GLY A 12 -5.53 1.09 -4.14
N LEU A 13 -6.60 0.61 -4.78
CA LEU A 13 -7.00 -0.80 -4.80
C LEU A 13 -5.93 -1.70 -5.44
N ALA A 14 -5.23 -1.20 -6.46
CA ALA A 14 -4.12 -1.91 -7.09
C ALA A 14 -2.97 -2.16 -6.10
N THR A 15 -2.70 -1.19 -5.22
CA THR A 15 -1.69 -1.30 -4.18
C THR A 15 -2.09 -2.29 -3.10
N VAL A 16 -3.36 -2.31 -2.69
CA VAL A 16 -3.90 -3.32 -1.75
C VAL A 16 -3.75 -4.73 -2.32
N ALA A 17 -4.11 -4.92 -3.59
CA ALA A 17 -3.96 -6.22 -4.26
C ALA A 17 -2.47 -6.63 -4.38
N GLY A 18 -1.59 -5.67 -4.66
CA GLY A 18 -0.14 -5.86 -4.66
C GLY A 18 0.43 -6.25 -3.30
N LEU A 19 -0.01 -5.58 -2.23
CA LEU A 19 0.39 -5.88 -0.84
C LEU A 19 -0.04 -7.29 -0.43
N ARG A 20 -1.24 -7.75 -0.82
CA ARG A 20 -1.67 -9.13 -0.59
C ARG A 20 -0.68 -10.14 -1.18
N ARG A 21 -0.16 -9.88 -2.39
CA ARG A 21 0.87 -10.72 -3.01
C ARG A 21 2.21 -10.60 -2.30
N ALA A 22 2.59 -9.40 -1.86
CA ALA A 22 3.80 -9.17 -1.07
C ALA A 22 3.79 -10.03 0.21
N VAL A 23 2.70 -9.99 0.98
CA VAL A 23 2.49 -10.81 2.18
C VAL A 23 2.62 -12.30 1.85
N ALA A 24 1.93 -12.77 0.80
CA ALA A 24 2.01 -14.17 0.39
C ALA A 24 3.43 -14.63 0.00
N SER A 25 4.25 -13.71 -0.52
CA SER A 25 5.63 -14.00 -0.91
C SER A 25 6.66 -13.82 0.21
N ALA A 26 6.27 -13.25 1.36
CA ALA A 26 7.20 -12.84 2.42
C ALA A 26 8.14 -13.96 2.92
N PRO A 27 7.70 -15.22 3.14
CA PRO A 27 8.61 -16.29 3.59
C PRO A 27 9.69 -16.64 2.57
N SER A 28 9.36 -16.58 1.27
CA SER A 28 10.32 -16.82 0.20
C SER A 28 11.28 -15.63 0.01
N GLY A 29 10.76 -14.40 0.13
CA GLY A 29 11.56 -13.18 0.07
C GLY A 29 12.54 -13.06 1.22
N ALA A 30 12.13 -13.43 2.45
CA ALA A 30 12.97 -13.38 3.64
C ALA A 30 14.22 -14.24 3.46
N ARG A 31 14.03 -15.48 3.00
CA ARG A 31 15.11 -16.41 2.71
C ARG A 31 16.04 -15.87 1.62
N GLY A 32 15.49 -15.36 0.52
CA GLY A 32 16.27 -14.75 -0.55
C GLY A 32 17.09 -13.54 -0.10
N LEU A 33 16.57 -12.72 0.82
CA LEU A 33 17.29 -11.57 1.35
C LEU A 33 18.44 -12.00 2.25
N LEU A 34 18.20 -12.96 3.14
CA LEU A 34 19.23 -13.53 4.02
C LEU A 34 20.35 -14.23 3.25
N SER A 35 20.02 -14.93 2.16
CA SER A 35 21.00 -15.59 1.29
C SER A 35 21.65 -14.66 0.27
N GLY A 36 21.28 -13.38 0.21
CA GLY A 36 21.79 -12.41 -0.77
C GLY A 36 21.29 -12.62 -2.21
N THR A 37 20.40 -13.59 -2.45
CA THR A 37 19.89 -13.97 -3.78
C THR A 37 18.52 -13.35 -4.10
N ALA A 38 18.05 -12.40 -3.29
CA ALA A 38 16.75 -11.76 -3.48
C ALA A 38 16.63 -11.04 -4.82
N THR A 39 15.60 -11.41 -5.57
CA THR A 39 15.15 -10.74 -6.78
C THR A 39 14.66 -9.31 -6.50
N GLY A 40 14.63 -8.45 -7.52
CA GLY A 40 14.10 -7.09 -7.39
C GLY A 40 12.65 -7.06 -6.88
N ALA A 41 11.80 -8.00 -7.32
CA ALA A 41 10.43 -8.12 -6.84
C ALA A 41 10.34 -8.47 -5.35
N GLN A 42 11.23 -9.32 -4.83
CA GLN A 42 11.28 -9.67 -3.41
C GLN A 42 11.75 -8.49 -2.56
N ARG A 43 12.74 -7.72 -3.02
CA ARG A 43 13.20 -6.50 -2.34
C ARG A 43 12.08 -5.45 -2.30
N LEU A 44 11.38 -5.26 -3.41
CA LEU A 44 10.22 -4.39 -3.49
C LEU A 44 9.11 -4.81 -2.52
N ALA A 45 8.78 -6.10 -2.49
CA ALA A 45 7.80 -6.65 -1.56
C ALA A 45 8.19 -6.36 -0.11
N PHE A 46 9.46 -6.53 0.26
CA PHE A 46 9.95 -6.22 1.60
C PHE A 46 9.86 -4.74 1.96
N LEU A 47 10.24 -3.84 1.03
CA LEU A 47 10.12 -2.40 1.24
C LEU A 47 8.67 -1.99 1.48
N SER A 48 7.74 -2.50 0.66
CA SER A 48 6.30 -2.22 0.83
C SER A 48 5.74 -2.82 2.12
N LEU A 49 6.20 -4.00 2.56
CA LEU A 49 5.82 -4.59 3.85
C LEU A 49 6.39 -3.81 5.04
N ALA A 50 7.61 -3.29 4.94
CA ALA A 50 8.19 -2.44 5.97
C ALA A 50 7.42 -1.12 6.11
N ALA A 51 7.01 -0.52 5.00
CA ALA A 51 6.13 0.65 5.01
C ALA A 51 4.77 0.33 5.63
N LEU A 52 4.17 -0.83 5.31
CA LEU A 52 2.91 -1.27 5.91
C LEU A 52 3.05 -1.47 7.43
N LEU A 53 4.17 -2.03 7.87
CA LEU A 53 4.47 -2.19 9.29
C LEU A 53 4.60 -0.82 9.98
N ALA A 54 5.28 0.16 9.37
CA ALA A 54 5.40 1.51 9.91
C ALA A 54 4.02 2.17 10.09
N VAL A 55 3.11 2.01 9.13
CA VAL A 55 1.72 2.47 9.25
C VAL A 55 1.02 1.79 10.42
N ALA A 56 1.10 0.46 10.53
CA ALA A 56 0.48 -0.30 11.62
C ALA A 56 1.02 0.09 13.01
N VAL A 57 2.34 0.28 13.13
CA VAL A 57 2.97 0.73 14.38
C VAL A 57 2.50 2.15 14.75
N ALA A 58 2.40 3.05 13.78
CA ALA A 58 1.87 4.39 14.01
C ALA A 58 0.40 4.35 14.46
N ASP A 59 -0.43 3.49 13.87
CA ASP A 59 -1.84 3.33 14.28
C ASP A 59 -2.01 2.74 15.68
N LEU A 60 -1.15 1.79 16.05
CA LEU A 60 -1.16 1.13 17.36
C LEU A 60 -0.49 1.93 18.48
N SER A 61 0.19 3.03 18.15
CA SER A 61 0.91 3.87 19.11
C SER A 61 0.03 4.58 20.15
N GLY A 62 -1.29 4.62 19.95
CA GLY A 62 -2.22 5.32 20.85
C GLY A 62 -2.20 6.85 20.72
N MET A 63 -1.52 7.41 19.71
CA MET A 63 -1.52 8.85 19.45
C MET A 63 -2.89 9.37 18.99
N SER A 64 -3.05 10.70 19.06
CA SER A 64 -4.22 11.38 18.52
C SER A 64 -4.34 11.13 17.01
N LYS A 65 -5.56 11.15 16.47
CA LYS A 65 -5.82 10.85 15.05
C LYS A 65 -4.95 11.68 14.11
N ALA A 66 -4.88 12.99 14.33
CA ALA A 66 -4.13 13.91 13.48
C ALA A 66 -2.62 13.64 13.54
N GLU A 67 -2.09 13.31 14.71
CA GLU A 67 -0.66 13.00 14.88
C GLU A 67 -0.31 11.65 14.24
N THR A 68 -1.15 10.64 14.46
CA THR A 68 -1.02 9.34 13.79
C THR A 68 -0.97 9.54 12.27
N GLU A 69 -1.94 10.26 11.69
CA GLU A 69 -2.02 10.51 10.24
C GLU A 69 -0.78 11.23 9.69
N ARG A 70 -0.29 12.28 10.37
CA ARG A 70 0.96 12.95 9.97
C ARG A 70 2.16 12.00 9.92
N ILE A 71 2.26 11.08 10.88
CA ILE A 71 3.39 10.16 10.97
C ILE A 71 3.34 9.10 9.87
N TRP A 72 2.18 8.48 9.62
CA TRP A 72 2.12 7.39 8.63
C TRP A 72 1.93 7.85 7.18
N GLN A 73 1.47 9.10 6.95
CA GLN A 73 1.22 9.63 5.60
C GLN A 73 2.41 9.50 4.63
N PRO A 74 3.68 9.78 5.01
CA PRO A 74 4.82 9.59 4.11
C PRO A 74 5.00 8.12 3.67
N PHE A 75 4.59 7.16 4.49
CA PHE A 75 4.75 5.73 4.21
C PHE A 75 3.74 5.22 3.17
N VAL A 76 2.61 5.92 2.98
CA VAL A 76 1.65 5.61 1.90
C VAL A 76 2.33 5.61 0.54
N LEU A 77 3.27 6.53 0.33
CA LEU A 77 4.03 6.62 -0.92
C LEU A 77 4.84 5.35 -1.20
N TRP A 78 5.34 4.70 -0.15
CA TRP A 78 6.12 3.47 -0.23
C TRP A 78 5.26 2.20 -0.36
N LEU A 79 3.95 2.31 -0.16
CA LEU A 79 2.99 1.25 -0.49
C LEU A 79 2.70 1.20 -1.99
N MET A 80 2.64 2.35 -2.67
CA MET A 80 2.25 2.43 -4.09
C MET A 80 2.99 1.46 -5.02
N PRO A 81 4.32 1.27 -4.90
CA PRO A 81 5.07 0.34 -5.75
C PRO A 81 4.62 -1.12 -5.66
N ALA A 82 3.90 -1.52 -4.60
CA ALA A 82 3.36 -2.88 -4.49
C ALA A 82 2.46 -3.26 -5.68
N ALA A 83 1.82 -2.29 -6.34
CA ALA A 83 1.04 -2.53 -7.55
C ALA A 83 1.87 -3.13 -8.71
N ALA A 84 3.20 -2.90 -8.74
CA ALA A 84 4.09 -3.51 -9.72
C ALA A 84 4.22 -5.04 -9.54
N LEU A 85 3.87 -5.57 -8.36
CA LEU A 85 3.85 -7.00 -8.08
C LEU A 85 2.65 -7.70 -8.72
N LEU A 86 1.69 -6.99 -9.32
CA LEU A 86 0.56 -7.60 -10.02
C LEU A 86 0.98 -8.27 -11.34
N PRO A 87 0.34 -9.39 -11.74
CA PRO A 87 0.56 -9.98 -13.06
C PRO A 87 0.25 -8.97 -14.17
N GLY A 88 0.95 -9.05 -15.30
CA GLY A 88 0.80 -8.09 -16.39
C GLY A 88 -0.64 -7.95 -16.91
N ILE A 89 -1.39 -9.06 -16.95
CA ILE A 89 -2.78 -9.10 -17.42
C ILE A 89 -3.76 -8.45 -16.43
N ASP A 90 -3.55 -8.64 -15.12
CA ASP A 90 -4.45 -8.11 -14.09
C ASP A 90 -4.14 -6.66 -13.73
N ARG A 91 -2.89 -6.21 -13.92
CA ARG A 91 -2.46 -4.84 -13.60
C ARG A 91 -3.32 -3.79 -14.28
N ARG A 92 -3.66 -3.97 -15.56
CA ARG A 92 -4.54 -3.03 -16.28
C ARG A 92 -5.95 -2.98 -15.68
N ARG A 93 -6.50 -4.12 -15.28
CA ARG A 93 -7.84 -4.20 -14.66
C ARG A 93 -7.86 -3.49 -13.30
N TRP A 94 -6.82 -3.69 -12.50
CA TRP A 94 -6.67 -3.02 -11.20
C TRP A 94 -6.47 -1.50 -11.33
N LEU A 95 -5.70 -1.04 -12.32
CA LEU A 95 -5.55 0.38 -12.58
C LEU A 95 -6.85 1.01 -13.10
N ALA A 96 -7.62 0.30 -13.94
CA ALA A 96 -8.94 0.74 -14.37
C ALA A 96 -9.92 0.84 -13.19
N ALA A 97 -9.91 -0.16 -12.29
CA ALA A 97 -10.70 -0.11 -11.06
C ALA A 97 -10.30 1.08 -10.17
N GLN A 98 -9.00 1.35 -10.01
CA GLN A 98 -8.51 2.51 -9.27
C GLN A 98 -8.96 3.83 -9.90
N ALA A 99 -8.88 3.95 -11.23
CA ALA A 99 -9.36 5.12 -11.94
C ALA A 99 -10.86 5.32 -11.76
N ALA A 100 -11.65 4.25 -11.84
CA ALA A 100 -13.09 4.30 -11.58
C ALA A 100 -13.39 4.77 -10.16
N VAL A 101 -12.68 4.25 -9.14
CA VAL A 101 -12.83 4.73 -7.75
C VAL A 101 -12.47 6.22 -7.64
N ALA A 102 -11.35 6.65 -8.23
CA ALA A 102 -10.96 8.06 -8.20
C ALA A 102 -12.02 8.97 -8.84
N LEU A 103 -12.59 8.56 -9.97
CA LEU A 103 -13.70 9.27 -10.60
C LEU A 103 -14.94 9.29 -9.70
N LEU A 104 -15.33 8.16 -9.12
CA LEU A 104 -16.49 8.11 -8.21
C LEU A 104 -16.29 9.03 -7.01
N VAL A 105 -15.11 9.01 -6.38
CA VAL A 105 -14.78 9.93 -5.27
C VAL A 105 -14.90 11.38 -5.74
N ASN A 106 -14.31 11.73 -6.88
CA ASN A 106 -14.35 13.10 -7.42
C ASN A 106 -15.75 13.59 -7.78
N HIS A 107 -16.63 12.72 -8.26
CA HIS A 107 -17.95 13.11 -8.76
C HIS A 107 -19.07 12.96 -7.72
N LEU A 108 -18.90 12.08 -6.74
CA LEU A 108 -19.91 11.83 -5.70
C LEU A 108 -19.64 12.58 -4.41
N LEU A 109 -18.37 12.86 -4.09
CA LEU A 109 -18.05 13.72 -2.94
C LEU A 109 -18.01 15.16 -3.41
N TRP A 110 -19.02 15.93 -3.01
CA TRP A 110 -18.99 17.37 -3.16
C TRP A 110 -17.97 17.94 -2.17
N THR A 111 -16.71 18.00 -2.60
CA THR A 111 -15.70 18.74 -1.87
C THR A 111 -15.96 20.22 -2.20
N GLY A 112 -16.72 20.90 -1.33
CA GLY A 112 -16.91 22.34 -1.40
C GLY A 112 -15.58 23.03 -1.11
N TRP A 113 -14.72 23.10 -2.12
CA TRP A 113 -13.57 23.98 -2.16
C TRP A 113 -14.00 25.35 -2.65
#